data_AF-A0A9Q4A2B3-F1
#
_entry.id   AF-A0A9Q4A2B3-F1
#
_cell.length_a   1.000
_cell.length_b   1.000
_cell.length_c   1.000
_cell.angle_alpha   90.00
_cell.angle_beta   90.00
_cell.angle_gamma   90.00
#
_symmetry.space_group_name_H-M   'P 1'
#
loop_
_entity.id
_entity.type
_entity.pdbx_description
1 polymer ?
#
loop_
_entity_poly.entity_id
_entity_poly.type
_entity_poly.pdbx_seq_one_letter_code
_entity_poly.pdbx_strand_id
1 'polypeptide(L)'
;MEKWSIGSYKKPFLNIGYFSPDEAGASIEIGEHHSEFSLTSESLDALDNTLKSLGTCDSEHWIALKQNTSERPLQDIVAILDDAGLIREAAPEHTLAKKQGLLNDTLEEAYAALAKQGFNQQLIVQELLESIQASSPVPVTALYNSSSNIYLIYARLALDSWKVICPPAVPAAAALLKRLAGQRVETTDIEFSAFWVGEVRKCLSALTWLLVRSQQQDAEKLCSSVLPATDVDSGLNLAIRLERWGLEFLGEQDASRYRSAFSEDNDRCDALIAASYAQEYYITDRFIDLICPAISQRLPRPLKKLARRYYMEEAGHELYELKTCKSLGMSEADLHTSLPTPYAQLLCDFYTYFATTDVVSYFAAATITEGLPGQENLLNSLSTQFNKTAVFNNRPSRKHEQLNEKLAHQYISRIMLSEVGELSTQQQQTTATAYALLLELTHRAWEELHRLHVLNKRPPLNFAMSDFL
;
A
#
# COMPACT_ATOMS: atom_id res chain seq x y z
N MET A 1 -7.17 22.18 6.08
CA MET A 1 -6.71 21.67 4.78
C MET A 1 -5.96 22.80 4.12
N GLU A 2 -4.70 22.56 3.75
CA GLU A 2 -3.96 23.51 2.91
C GLU A 2 -4.69 23.68 1.57
N LYS A 3 -4.69 24.91 1.04
CA LYS A 3 -5.27 25.17 -0.26
C LYS A 3 -4.35 24.58 -1.33
N TRP A 4 -4.95 23.96 -2.34
CA TRP A 4 -4.27 23.66 -3.59
C TRP A 4 -3.80 25.01 -4.15
N SER A 5 -2.51 25.13 -4.45
CA SER A 5 -1.92 26.41 -4.82
C SER A 5 -0.78 26.23 -5.81
N ILE A 6 -0.41 27.32 -6.46
CA ILE A 6 0.74 27.41 -7.36
C ILE A 6 2.09 27.05 -6.68
N GLY A 7 2.15 27.00 -5.34
CA GLY A 7 3.32 26.51 -4.61
C GLY A 7 3.70 25.07 -4.96
N SER A 8 2.77 24.30 -5.56
CA SER A 8 3.00 22.93 -6.02
C SER A 8 3.91 22.84 -7.26
N TYR A 9 4.02 23.90 -8.08
CA TYR A 9 4.90 23.89 -9.26
C TYR A 9 6.36 24.06 -8.85
N LYS A 10 7.23 23.13 -9.29
CA LYS A 10 8.68 23.20 -9.09
C LYS A 10 9.35 24.19 -10.02
N LYS A 11 8.96 24.27 -11.28
CA LYS A 11 9.42 25.27 -12.24
C LYS A 11 8.24 25.79 -13.07
N PRO A 12 7.40 26.65 -12.47
CA PRO A 12 6.26 27.24 -13.17
C PRO A 12 6.75 28.13 -14.31
N PHE A 13 6.00 28.17 -15.41
CA PHE A 13 6.17 29.16 -16.45
C PHE A 13 4.83 29.50 -17.08
N LEU A 14 4.68 30.75 -17.54
CA LEU A 14 3.52 31.18 -18.29
C LEU A 14 3.64 30.67 -19.73
N ASN A 15 2.70 29.84 -20.16
CA ASN A 15 2.63 29.31 -21.51
C ASN A 15 1.58 30.06 -22.32
N ILE A 16 2.02 31.10 -23.02
CA ILE A 16 1.21 31.94 -23.90
C ILE A 16 1.73 31.81 -25.34
N GLY A 17 0.89 31.33 -26.24
CA GLY A 17 1.19 31.26 -27.68
C GLY A 17 0.60 32.42 -28.47
N TYR A 18 -0.40 33.10 -27.92
CA TYR A 18 -0.95 34.36 -28.40
C TYR A 18 -0.71 35.45 -27.36
N PHE A 19 -0.16 36.57 -27.81
CA PHE A 19 0.14 37.72 -26.98
C PHE A 19 0.09 38.99 -27.84
N SER A 20 -0.93 39.82 -27.65
CA SER A 20 -1.08 41.07 -28.39
C SER A 20 -1.73 42.14 -27.51
N PRO A 21 -1.29 43.40 -27.55
CA PRO A 21 -2.14 44.50 -27.09
C PRO A 21 -3.42 44.52 -27.92
N ASP A 22 -4.54 44.82 -27.28
CA ASP A 22 -5.84 45.07 -27.94
C ASP A 22 -5.74 46.28 -28.90
N GLU A 23 -6.59 46.32 -29.93
CA GLU A 23 -6.60 47.36 -30.97
C GLU A 23 -6.76 48.77 -30.39
N ALA A 24 -7.41 48.91 -29.24
CA ALA A 24 -7.58 50.16 -28.51
C ALA A 24 -6.41 50.52 -27.57
N GLY A 25 -5.43 49.62 -27.40
CA GLY A 25 -4.28 49.79 -26.51
C GLY A 25 -4.65 49.89 -25.03
N ALA A 26 -5.79 49.33 -24.63
CA ALA A 26 -6.32 49.40 -23.26
C ALA A 26 -6.15 48.10 -22.46
N SER A 27 -5.81 46.99 -23.12
CA SER A 27 -5.64 45.67 -22.52
C SER A 27 -4.57 44.86 -23.25
N ILE A 28 -4.08 43.80 -22.60
CA ILE A 28 -3.25 42.76 -23.23
C ILE A 28 -4.10 41.52 -23.40
N GLU A 29 -4.24 41.08 -24.63
CA GLU A 29 -4.87 39.82 -24.99
C GLU A 29 -3.85 38.67 -24.95
N ILE A 30 -4.21 37.58 -24.27
CA ILE A 30 -3.38 36.39 -24.13
C ILE A 30 -4.18 35.11 -24.37
N GLY A 31 -3.48 34.05 -24.75
CA GLY A 31 -4.04 32.69 -24.83
C GLY A 31 -3.01 31.69 -25.36
N GLU A 32 -3.38 30.42 -25.44
CA GLU A 32 -2.47 29.38 -25.94
C GLU A 32 -2.35 29.40 -27.47
N HIS A 33 -3.45 29.64 -28.18
CA HIS A 33 -3.48 29.61 -29.64
C HIS A 33 -4.10 30.85 -30.29
N HIS A 34 -5.02 31.52 -29.58
CA HIS A 34 -5.72 32.72 -30.01
C HIS A 34 -6.01 33.60 -28.78
N SER A 35 -6.63 34.77 -28.98
CA SER A 35 -7.10 35.59 -27.86
C SER A 35 -8.15 34.83 -27.04
N GLU A 36 -7.82 34.48 -25.80
CA GLU A 36 -8.70 33.76 -24.86
C GLU A 36 -9.06 34.64 -23.66
N PHE A 37 -8.12 35.47 -23.21
CA PHE A 37 -8.27 36.37 -22.07
C PHE A 37 -7.80 37.78 -22.43
N SER A 38 -8.48 38.79 -21.90
CA SER A 38 -8.07 40.19 -21.97
C SER A 38 -7.76 40.68 -20.55
N LEU A 39 -6.51 41.07 -20.32
CA LEU A 39 -6.03 41.59 -19.04
C LEU A 39 -5.89 43.10 -19.12
N THR A 40 -6.52 43.80 -18.18
CA THR A 40 -6.42 45.26 -18.03
C THR A 40 -5.53 45.61 -16.85
N SER A 41 -4.77 46.70 -16.97
CA SER A 41 -3.90 47.22 -15.91
C SER A 41 -3.79 48.74 -16.03
N GLU A 42 -3.58 49.43 -14.91
CA GLU A 42 -3.28 50.87 -14.89
C GLU A 42 -1.96 51.19 -15.62
N SER A 43 -1.05 50.22 -15.70
CA SER A 43 0.19 50.26 -16.49
C SER A 43 0.32 49.01 -17.35
N LEU A 44 0.04 49.14 -18.65
CA LEU A 44 0.18 48.05 -19.61
C LEU A 44 1.63 47.63 -19.83
N ASP A 45 2.58 48.58 -19.82
CA ASP A 45 4.01 48.26 -19.94
C ASP A 45 4.50 47.42 -18.76
N ALA A 46 4.03 47.71 -17.54
CA ALA A 46 4.38 46.90 -16.36
C ALA A 46 3.75 45.50 -16.44
N LEU A 47 2.50 45.40 -16.91
CA LEU A 47 1.82 44.12 -17.12
C LEU A 47 2.53 43.29 -18.20
N ASP A 48 2.87 43.89 -19.34
CA ASP A 48 3.61 43.27 -20.44
C ASP A 48 4.96 42.70 -19.97
N ASN A 49 5.75 43.50 -19.25
CA ASN A 49 7.02 43.06 -18.68
C ASN A 49 6.85 41.94 -17.67
N THR A 50 5.80 42.00 -16.85
CA THR A 50 5.48 40.94 -15.88
C THR A 50 5.14 39.64 -16.59
N LEU A 51 4.23 39.65 -17.58
CA LEU A 51 3.82 38.47 -18.34
C LEU A 51 5.01 37.84 -19.08
N LYS A 52 5.84 38.66 -19.74
CA LYS A 52 7.08 38.19 -20.40
C LYS A 52 8.05 37.55 -19.41
N SER A 53 8.21 38.15 -18.22
CA SER A 53 9.05 37.61 -17.16
C SER A 53 8.55 36.26 -16.66
N LEU A 54 7.23 36.13 -16.44
CA LEU A 54 6.60 34.87 -16.03
C LEU A 54 6.74 33.74 -17.07
N GLY A 55 6.97 34.07 -18.35
CA GLY A 55 7.29 33.07 -19.39
C GLY A 55 8.61 32.32 -19.16
N THR A 56 9.48 32.81 -18.27
CA THR A 56 10.74 32.16 -17.91
C THR A 56 10.65 31.52 -16.53
N CYS A 57 11.00 30.24 -16.42
CA CYS A 57 10.80 29.47 -15.18
C CYS A 57 11.68 29.87 -13.99
N ASP A 58 12.79 30.58 -14.25
CA ASP A 58 13.74 31.04 -13.22
C ASP A 58 13.61 32.56 -12.96
N SER A 59 12.47 33.18 -13.32
CA SER A 59 12.24 34.61 -13.11
C SER A 59 12.19 35.01 -11.62
N GLU A 60 12.61 36.23 -11.32
CA GLU A 60 12.54 36.79 -9.96
C GLU A 60 11.10 36.83 -9.43
N HIS A 61 10.11 37.01 -10.32
CA HIS A 61 8.70 36.95 -9.97
C HIS A 61 8.29 35.58 -9.42
N TRP A 62 8.71 34.47 -10.05
CA TRP A 62 8.44 33.13 -9.53
C TRP A 62 9.13 32.85 -8.19
N ILE A 63 10.36 33.35 -8.03
CA ILE A 63 11.09 33.24 -6.76
C ILE A 63 10.35 33.98 -5.64
N ALA A 64 9.93 35.22 -5.90
CA ALA A 64 9.20 36.05 -4.93
C ALA A 64 7.84 35.43 -4.55
N LEU A 65 7.12 34.85 -5.51
CA LEU A 65 5.85 34.15 -5.27
C LEU A 65 6.05 32.92 -4.37
N LYS A 66 7.08 32.11 -4.61
CA LYS A 66 7.39 30.93 -3.79
C LYS A 66 7.86 31.27 -2.38
N GLN A 67 8.61 32.37 -2.23
CA GLN A 67 9.05 32.86 -0.93
C GLN A 67 7.97 33.64 -0.19
N ASN A 68 6.79 33.82 -0.82
CA ASN A 68 5.69 34.64 -0.32
C ASN A 68 6.12 36.09 0.01
N THR A 69 7.05 36.63 -0.79
CA THR A 69 7.57 38.01 -0.69
C THR A 69 7.11 38.90 -1.83
N SER A 70 6.35 38.36 -2.78
CA SER A 70 5.76 39.08 -3.91
C SER A 70 4.73 40.12 -3.48
N GLU A 71 4.60 41.19 -4.27
CA GLU A 71 3.53 42.17 -4.10
C GLU A 71 2.15 41.59 -4.48
N ARG A 72 1.09 42.12 -3.87
CA ARG A 72 -0.29 41.66 -4.07
C ARG A 72 -0.77 41.68 -5.53
N PRO A 73 -0.47 42.70 -6.36
CA PRO A 73 -0.88 42.71 -7.77
C PRO A 73 -0.32 41.53 -8.55
N LEU A 74 0.93 41.12 -8.30
CA LEU A 74 1.53 39.95 -8.93
C LEU A 74 0.82 38.66 -8.52
N GLN A 75 0.49 38.52 -7.23
CA GLN A 75 -0.26 37.36 -6.71
C GLN A 75 -1.63 37.24 -7.38
N ASP A 76 -2.35 38.36 -7.52
CA ASP A 76 -3.68 38.40 -8.12
C ASP A 76 -3.64 38.04 -9.61
N ILE A 77 -2.67 38.59 -10.37
CA ILE A 77 -2.46 38.25 -11.79
C ILE A 77 -2.15 36.76 -11.95
N VAL A 78 -1.22 36.24 -11.14
CA VAL A 78 -0.81 34.82 -11.23
C VAL A 78 -1.94 33.89 -10.84
N ALA A 79 -2.77 34.23 -9.85
CA ALA A 79 -3.96 33.46 -9.51
C ALA A 79 -4.95 33.37 -10.69
N ILE A 80 -5.20 34.50 -11.38
CA ILE A 80 -6.05 34.52 -12.58
C ILE A 80 -5.46 33.65 -13.69
N LEU A 81 -4.14 33.72 -13.91
CA LEU A 81 -3.45 32.93 -14.92
C LEU A 81 -3.42 31.42 -14.60
N ASP A 82 -3.33 31.05 -13.32
CA ASP A 82 -3.41 29.65 -12.86
C ASP A 82 -4.84 29.12 -13.02
N ASP A 83 -5.86 29.89 -12.60
CA ASP A 83 -7.28 29.55 -12.78
C ASP A 83 -7.64 29.41 -14.27
N ALA A 84 -6.97 30.18 -15.13
CA ALA A 84 -7.07 30.09 -16.59
C ALA A 84 -6.30 28.90 -17.20
N GLY A 85 -5.49 28.17 -16.42
CA GLY A 85 -4.71 27.03 -16.90
C GLY A 85 -3.51 27.42 -17.79
N LEU A 86 -3.05 28.66 -17.73
CA LEU A 86 -1.95 29.17 -18.57
C LEU A 86 -0.57 28.96 -17.94
N ILE A 87 -0.50 28.57 -16.67
CA ILE A 87 0.75 28.28 -15.96
C ILE A 87 1.06 26.79 -16.07
N ARG A 88 2.29 26.46 -16.46
CA ARG A 88 2.74 25.08 -16.72
C ARG A 88 4.00 24.73 -15.95
N GLU A 89 4.29 23.44 -15.82
CA GLU A 89 5.50 22.89 -15.19
C GLU A 89 6.56 22.56 -16.26
N ALA A 90 7.75 23.15 -16.17
CA ALA A 90 8.85 22.88 -17.09
C ALA A 90 9.73 21.69 -16.67
N ALA A 91 9.78 21.36 -15.38
CA ALA A 91 10.66 20.35 -14.82
C ALA A 91 9.94 19.50 -13.76
N PRO A 92 9.01 18.62 -14.18
CA PRO A 92 8.32 17.74 -13.25
C PRO A 92 9.34 16.89 -12.49
N GLU A 93 9.10 16.69 -11.20
CA GLU A 93 9.96 15.86 -10.35
C GLU A 93 10.10 14.44 -10.90
N HIS A 94 8.97 13.89 -11.32
CA HIS A 94 8.83 12.52 -11.79
C HIS A 94 8.81 12.47 -13.33
N THR A 95 9.99 12.37 -13.93
CA THR A 95 10.13 12.16 -15.39
C THR A 95 10.08 10.67 -15.73
N LEU A 96 9.57 10.31 -16.92
CA LEU A 96 9.59 8.93 -17.42
C LEU A 96 11.00 8.31 -17.43
N ALA A 97 12.01 9.05 -17.87
CA ALA A 97 13.39 8.57 -17.92
C ALA A 97 13.93 8.17 -16.53
N LYS A 98 13.71 9.00 -15.51
CA LYS A 98 14.06 8.67 -14.11
C LYS A 98 13.31 7.44 -13.61
N LYS A 99 12.00 7.34 -13.88
CA LYS A 99 11.20 6.17 -13.48
C LYS A 99 11.73 4.88 -14.15
N GLN A 100 12.09 4.95 -15.43
CA GLN A 100 12.67 3.82 -16.15
C GLN A 100 14.02 3.38 -15.57
N GLY A 101 14.88 4.33 -15.21
CA GLY A 101 16.15 4.04 -14.53
C GLY A 101 15.93 3.30 -13.22
N LEU A 102 15.05 3.82 -12.35
CA LEU A 102 14.70 3.19 -11.07
C LEU A 102 14.12 1.80 -11.22
N LEU A 103 13.31 1.55 -12.27
CA LEU A 103 12.77 0.23 -12.54
C LEU A 103 13.86 -0.76 -12.93
N ASN A 104 14.78 -0.35 -13.81
CA ASN A 104 15.89 -1.22 -14.22
C ASN A 104 16.74 -1.58 -13.00
N ASP A 105 17.07 -0.62 -12.14
CA ASP A 105 17.80 -0.85 -10.89
C ASP A 105 17.04 -1.84 -9.98
N THR A 106 15.72 -1.68 -9.88
CA THR A 106 14.84 -2.58 -9.12
C THR A 106 14.85 -4.01 -9.67
N LEU A 107 14.82 -4.18 -10.99
CA LEU A 107 14.87 -5.49 -11.64
C LEU A 107 16.24 -6.16 -11.47
N GLU A 108 17.32 -5.39 -11.56
CA GLU A 108 18.68 -5.89 -11.27
C GLU A 108 18.80 -6.33 -9.82
N GLU A 109 18.26 -5.56 -8.86
CA GLU A 109 18.23 -5.92 -7.44
C GLU A 109 17.52 -7.27 -7.22
N ALA A 110 16.32 -7.42 -7.76
CA ALA A 110 15.53 -8.65 -7.66
C ALA A 110 16.25 -9.86 -8.29
N TYR A 111 16.78 -9.70 -9.50
CA TYR A 111 17.51 -10.75 -10.19
C TYR A 111 18.78 -11.17 -9.43
N ALA A 112 19.57 -10.21 -8.96
CA ALA A 112 20.78 -10.48 -8.19
C ALA A 112 20.47 -11.21 -6.88
N ALA A 113 19.38 -10.83 -6.20
CA ALA A 113 18.93 -11.49 -4.98
C ALA A 113 18.54 -12.96 -5.23
N LEU A 114 17.78 -13.25 -6.30
CA LEU A 114 17.42 -14.62 -6.68
C LEU A 114 18.62 -15.45 -7.15
N ALA A 115 19.52 -14.86 -7.94
CA ALA A 115 20.72 -15.53 -8.42
C ALA A 115 21.64 -15.93 -7.26
N LYS A 116 21.78 -15.07 -6.25
CA LYS A 116 22.56 -15.37 -5.02
C LYS A 116 22.00 -16.56 -4.25
N GLN A 117 20.68 -16.74 -4.25
CA GLN A 117 20.01 -17.90 -3.64
C GLN A 117 20.02 -19.14 -4.53
N GLY A 118 20.58 -19.07 -5.74
CA GLY A 118 20.65 -20.20 -6.67
C GLY A 118 19.28 -20.63 -7.19
N PHE A 119 18.30 -19.73 -7.26
CA PHE A 119 16.96 -20.05 -7.75
C PHE A 119 17.01 -20.52 -9.22
N ASN A 120 16.54 -21.74 -9.50
CA ASN A 120 16.60 -22.35 -10.84
C ASN A 120 15.33 -23.13 -11.26
N GLN A 121 14.19 -22.84 -10.64
CA GLN A 121 12.94 -23.60 -10.82
C GLN A 121 12.18 -23.16 -12.08
N GLN A 122 12.58 -23.68 -13.24
CA GLN A 122 12.01 -23.29 -14.54
C GLN A 122 10.50 -23.57 -14.68
N LEU A 123 10.00 -24.66 -14.08
CA LEU A 123 8.57 -24.98 -14.10
C LEU A 123 7.74 -23.91 -13.37
N ILE A 124 8.18 -23.50 -12.18
CA ILE A 124 7.51 -22.43 -11.41
C ILE A 124 7.51 -21.12 -12.21
N VAL A 125 8.64 -20.80 -12.87
CA VAL A 125 8.75 -19.59 -13.71
C VAL A 125 7.74 -19.62 -14.86
N GLN A 126 7.62 -20.76 -15.56
CA GLN A 126 6.66 -20.93 -16.66
C GLN A 126 5.21 -20.81 -16.19
N GLU A 127 4.85 -21.48 -15.08
CA GLU A 127 3.51 -21.42 -14.51
C GLU A 127 3.10 -19.98 -14.12
N LEU A 128 4.01 -19.21 -13.52
CA LEU A 128 3.73 -17.82 -13.15
C LEU A 128 3.60 -16.92 -14.38
N LEU A 129 4.40 -17.15 -15.42
CA LEU A 129 4.26 -16.43 -16.69
C LEU A 129 2.91 -16.71 -17.38
N GLU A 130 2.45 -17.96 -17.36
CA GLU A 130 1.11 -18.34 -17.84
C GLU A 130 0.00 -17.64 -17.03
N SER A 131 0.15 -17.59 -15.70
CA SER A 131 -0.78 -16.88 -14.81
C SER A 131 -0.86 -15.38 -15.11
N ILE A 132 0.25 -14.75 -15.50
CA ILE A 132 0.29 -13.35 -15.92
C ILE A 132 -0.48 -13.16 -17.24
N GLN A 133 -0.33 -14.09 -18.18
CA GLN A 133 -0.99 -14.04 -19.48
C GLN A 133 -2.50 -14.34 -19.42
N ALA A 134 -2.97 -14.98 -18.35
CA ALA A 134 -4.38 -15.25 -18.15
C ALA A 134 -5.21 -13.95 -18.09
N SER A 135 -6.24 -13.88 -18.94
CA SER A 135 -7.10 -12.71 -19.12
C SER A 135 -8.02 -12.42 -17.93
N SER A 136 -8.19 -13.37 -17.02
CA SER A 136 -9.07 -13.24 -15.87
C SER A 136 -8.42 -13.86 -14.64
N PRO A 137 -8.56 -13.24 -13.45
CA PRO A 137 -8.07 -13.81 -12.21
C PRO A 137 -8.69 -15.17 -11.92
N VAL A 138 -7.92 -16.05 -11.27
CA VAL A 138 -8.41 -17.37 -10.85
C VAL A 138 -9.25 -17.21 -9.58
N PRO A 139 -10.44 -17.85 -9.47
CA PRO A 139 -11.21 -17.84 -8.24
C PRO A 139 -10.36 -18.32 -7.05
N VAL A 140 -10.42 -17.61 -5.91
CA VAL A 140 -9.55 -17.90 -4.75
C VAL A 140 -9.66 -19.34 -4.26
N THR A 141 -10.83 -19.96 -4.37
CA THR A 141 -11.06 -21.37 -4.04
C THR A 141 -10.31 -22.32 -4.95
N ALA A 142 -10.37 -22.10 -6.26
CA ALA A 142 -9.63 -22.87 -7.25
C ALA A 142 -8.11 -22.67 -7.08
N LEU A 143 -7.69 -21.43 -6.82
CA LEU A 143 -6.29 -21.11 -6.57
C LEU A 143 -5.76 -21.80 -5.31
N TYR A 144 -6.50 -21.72 -4.19
CA TYR A 144 -6.12 -22.38 -2.94
C TYR A 144 -5.94 -23.88 -3.11
N ASN A 145 -6.78 -24.52 -3.94
CA ASN A 145 -6.73 -25.96 -4.19
C ASN A 145 -5.68 -26.37 -5.25
N SER A 146 -5.07 -25.41 -5.97
CA SER A 146 -4.17 -25.69 -7.08
C SER A 146 -2.78 -26.21 -6.67
N SER A 147 -2.41 -26.07 -5.39
CA SER A 147 -1.08 -26.41 -4.87
C SER A 147 -1.16 -26.74 -3.39
N SER A 148 -0.25 -27.56 -2.87
CA SER A 148 0.00 -27.69 -1.42
C SER A 148 0.98 -26.61 -0.91
N ASN A 149 1.74 -26.00 -1.80
CA ASN A 149 2.72 -24.97 -1.52
C ASN A 149 2.05 -23.60 -1.38
N ILE A 150 1.98 -23.07 -0.16
CA ILE A 150 1.31 -21.80 0.15
C ILE A 150 1.98 -20.61 -0.53
N TYR A 151 3.32 -20.61 -0.67
CA TYR A 151 4.03 -19.49 -1.28
C TYR A 151 3.75 -19.36 -2.78
N LEU A 152 3.51 -20.48 -3.47
CA LEU A 152 3.04 -20.46 -4.87
C LEU A 152 1.59 -19.95 -4.98
N ILE A 153 0.74 -20.27 -4.01
CA ILE A 153 -0.61 -19.70 -3.92
C ILE A 153 -0.54 -18.19 -3.72
N TYR A 154 0.29 -17.72 -2.79
CA TYR A 154 0.50 -16.29 -2.56
C TYR A 154 1.09 -15.58 -3.78
N ALA A 155 2.05 -16.18 -4.49
CA ALA A 155 2.64 -15.58 -5.68
C ALA A 155 1.60 -15.37 -6.78
N ARG A 156 0.76 -16.37 -7.05
CA ARG A 156 -0.32 -16.26 -8.03
C ARG A 156 -1.39 -15.26 -7.61
N LEU A 157 -1.79 -15.26 -6.34
CA LEU A 157 -2.76 -14.28 -5.82
C LEU A 157 -2.20 -12.85 -5.87
N ALA A 158 -0.91 -12.66 -5.62
CA ALA A 158 -0.24 -11.36 -5.72
C ALA A 158 -0.20 -10.87 -7.18
N LEU A 159 0.12 -11.74 -8.13
CA LEU A 159 0.08 -11.38 -9.55
C LEU A 159 -1.34 -10.98 -10.00
N ASP A 160 -2.36 -11.70 -9.53
CA ASP A 160 -3.76 -11.36 -9.80
C ASP A 160 -4.19 -10.06 -9.10
N SER A 161 -3.74 -9.79 -7.87
CA SER A 161 -4.03 -8.53 -7.19
C SER A 161 -3.38 -7.34 -7.89
N TRP A 162 -2.13 -7.47 -8.33
CA TRP A 162 -1.40 -6.40 -8.98
C TRP A 162 -1.98 -6.01 -10.33
N LYS A 163 -2.69 -6.91 -11.04
CA LYS A 163 -3.46 -6.53 -12.25
C LYS A 163 -4.46 -5.40 -11.96
N VAL A 164 -4.91 -5.28 -10.71
CA VAL A 164 -5.89 -4.29 -10.26
C VAL A 164 -5.22 -3.13 -9.53
N ILE A 165 -4.36 -3.43 -8.54
CA ILE A 165 -3.90 -2.42 -7.57
C ILE A 165 -2.54 -1.81 -7.91
N CYS A 166 -1.71 -2.53 -8.68
CA CYS A 166 -0.41 -2.05 -9.14
C CYS A 166 -0.10 -2.60 -10.54
N PRO A 167 -0.87 -2.21 -11.58
CA PRO A 167 -0.73 -2.78 -12.93
C PRO A 167 0.69 -2.82 -13.48
N PRO A 168 1.56 -1.82 -13.23
CA PRO A 168 2.94 -1.87 -13.74
C PRO A 168 3.84 -2.92 -13.06
N ALA A 169 3.48 -3.43 -11.89
CA ALA A 169 4.21 -4.51 -11.24
C ALA A 169 4.06 -5.86 -11.97
N VAL A 170 2.95 -6.07 -12.70
CA VAL A 170 2.71 -7.30 -13.48
C VAL A 170 3.71 -7.48 -14.62
N PRO A 171 3.89 -6.53 -15.56
CA PRO A 171 4.91 -6.65 -16.59
C PRO A 171 6.33 -6.58 -16.02
N ALA A 172 6.58 -5.89 -14.90
CA ALA A 172 7.87 -5.93 -14.22
C ALA A 172 8.17 -7.33 -13.64
N ALA A 173 7.19 -8.00 -13.03
CA ALA A 173 7.29 -9.39 -12.62
C ALA A 173 7.52 -10.33 -13.81
N ALA A 174 6.80 -10.11 -14.92
CA ALA A 174 7.01 -10.87 -16.15
C ALA A 174 8.43 -10.68 -16.71
N ALA A 175 8.97 -9.46 -16.63
CA ALA A 175 10.34 -9.14 -17.02
C ALA A 175 11.36 -9.92 -16.18
N LEU A 176 11.21 -9.92 -14.86
CA LEU A 176 12.05 -10.70 -13.95
C LEU A 176 11.98 -12.21 -14.28
N LEU A 177 10.77 -12.75 -14.42
CA LEU A 177 10.54 -14.17 -14.70
C LEU A 177 11.11 -14.60 -16.06
N LYS A 178 10.90 -13.81 -17.12
CA LYS A 178 11.48 -14.07 -18.45
C LYS A 178 13.01 -14.10 -18.40
N ARG A 179 13.63 -13.19 -17.64
CA ARG A 179 15.08 -13.17 -17.44
C ARG A 179 15.58 -14.42 -16.71
N LEU A 180 14.86 -14.89 -15.68
CA LEU A 180 15.17 -16.17 -15.00
C LEU A 180 15.02 -17.38 -15.94
N ALA A 181 14.14 -17.29 -16.94
CA ALA A 181 14.03 -18.27 -18.02
C ALA A 181 15.09 -18.11 -19.13
N GLY A 182 16.07 -17.21 -18.95
CA GLY A 182 17.15 -16.98 -19.92
C GLY A 182 16.74 -16.16 -21.15
N GLN A 183 15.57 -15.51 -21.12
CA GLN A 183 15.09 -14.67 -22.22
C GLN A 183 15.61 -13.24 -22.08
N ARG A 184 15.88 -12.59 -23.22
CA ARG A 184 16.17 -11.15 -23.25
C ARG A 184 14.89 -10.37 -23.01
N VAL A 185 14.97 -9.33 -22.19
CA VAL A 185 13.82 -8.53 -21.80
C VAL A 185 14.11 -7.05 -22.05
N GLU A 186 13.22 -6.40 -22.76
CA GLU A 186 13.18 -4.94 -22.90
C GLU A 186 12.07 -4.42 -22.00
N THR A 187 12.39 -3.41 -21.20
CA THR A 187 11.49 -2.84 -20.17
C THR A 187 10.86 -1.52 -20.62
N THR A 188 11.09 -1.11 -21.86
CA THR A 188 10.75 0.21 -22.42
C THR A 188 9.25 0.46 -22.55
N ASP A 189 8.44 -0.60 -22.49
CA ASP A 189 7.00 -0.53 -22.81
C ASP A 189 6.11 -0.56 -21.56
N ILE A 190 6.69 -0.50 -20.36
CA ILE A 190 5.90 -0.53 -19.13
C ILE A 190 5.45 0.89 -18.77
N GLU A 191 4.14 1.09 -18.71
CA GLU A 191 3.51 2.38 -18.43
C GLU A 191 3.48 2.69 -16.92
N PHE A 192 4.26 3.67 -16.46
CA PHE A 192 4.32 4.11 -15.04
C PHE A 192 3.97 5.59 -14.83
N SER A 193 3.35 6.28 -15.79
CA SER A 193 3.12 7.74 -15.70
C SER A 193 2.42 8.13 -14.41
N ALA A 194 1.34 7.42 -14.04
CA ALA A 194 0.59 7.65 -12.81
C ALA A 194 1.11 6.87 -11.57
N PHE A 195 2.10 5.99 -11.74
CA PHE A 195 2.54 5.07 -10.69
C PHE A 195 3.91 5.45 -10.12
N TRP A 196 4.13 5.13 -8.84
CA TRP A 196 5.42 5.25 -8.19
C TRP A 196 6.20 3.94 -8.31
N VAL A 197 7.45 4.02 -8.79
CA VAL A 197 8.34 2.84 -8.96
C VAL A 197 8.68 2.19 -7.61
N GLY A 198 8.62 2.94 -6.51
CA GLY A 198 8.80 2.36 -5.17
C GLY A 198 7.77 1.29 -4.82
N GLU A 199 6.51 1.43 -5.25
CA GLU A 199 5.51 0.37 -5.03
C GLU A 199 5.84 -0.88 -5.86
N VAL A 200 6.30 -0.71 -7.09
CA VAL A 200 6.73 -1.81 -7.96
C VAL A 200 7.91 -2.56 -7.34
N ARG A 201 8.83 -1.84 -6.71
CA ARG A 201 9.93 -2.42 -5.93
C ARG A 201 9.44 -3.25 -4.74
N LYS A 202 8.42 -2.80 -4.01
CA LYS A 202 7.80 -3.58 -2.93
C LYS A 202 7.14 -4.86 -3.45
N CYS A 203 6.40 -4.80 -4.56
CA CYS A 203 5.84 -5.98 -5.23
C CYS A 203 6.92 -6.98 -5.65
N LEU A 204 8.00 -6.51 -6.29
CA LEU A 204 9.12 -7.37 -6.70
C LEU A 204 9.90 -7.94 -5.51
N SER A 205 9.99 -7.22 -4.39
CA SER A 205 10.53 -7.74 -3.13
C SER A 205 9.70 -8.94 -2.63
N ALA A 206 8.37 -8.80 -2.61
CA ALA A 206 7.46 -9.88 -2.22
C ALA A 206 7.57 -11.10 -3.14
N LEU A 207 7.57 -10.90 -4.47
CA LEU A 207 7.74 -12.00 -5.43
C LEU A 207 9.08 -12.72 -5.27
N THR A 208 10.17 -11.95 -5.14
CA THR A 208 11.53 -12.49 -4.95
C THR A 208 11.59 -13.37 -3.71
N TRP A 209 11.03 -12.90 -2.59
CA TRP A 209 10.97 -13.67 -1.37
C TRP A 209 10.05 -14.90 -1.49
N LEU A 210 8.89 -14.79 -2.12
CA LEU A 210 7.98 -15.93 -2.35
C LEU A 210 8.63 -17.04 -3.17
N LEU A 211 9.38 -16.69 -4.22
CA LEU A 211 10.10 -17.66 -5.05
C LEU A 211 11.14 -18.44 -4.25
N VAL A 212 11.89 -17.79 -3.37
CA VAL A 212 12.87 -18.46 -2.50
C VAL A 212 12.18 -19.30 -1.42
N ARG A 213 11.12 -18.75 -0.80
CA ARG A 213 10.38 -19.45 0.25
C ARG A 213 9.61 -20.66 -0.25
N SER A 214 9.17 -20.65 -1.50
CA SER A 214 8.53 -21.80 -2.14
C SER A 214 9.39 -23.07 -2.15
N GLN A 215 10.70 -22.97 -1.94
CA GLN A 215 11.62 -24.09 -1.91
C GLN A 215 11.97 -24.58 -0.49
N GLN A 216 11.43 -23.94 0.54
CA GLN A 216 11.72 -24.26 1.93
C GLN A 216 10.79 -25.37 2.45
N GLN A 217 11.21 -26.05 3.51
CA GLN A 217 10.47 -27.17 4.10
C GLN A 217 9.12 -26.73 4.71
N ASP A 218 8.98 -25.46 5.10
CA ASP A 218 7.78 -24.89 5.71
C ASP A 218 6.76 -24.36 4.68
N ALA A 219 6.91 -24.75 3.41
CA ALA A 219 6.06 -24.29 2.31
C ALA A 219 4.67 -24.93 2.26
N GLU A 220 4.41 -25.99 3.01
CA GLU A 220 3.09 -26.62 3.07
C GLU A 220 2.08 -25.72 3.80
N LYS A 221 0.82 -25.74 3.36
CA LYS A 221 -0.30 -25.04 4.03
C LYS A 221 -0.45 -25.50 5.49
N LEU A 222 -0.63 -24.53 6.39
CA LEU A 222 -0.99 -24.79 7.79
C LEU A 222 -2.47 -25.10 7.92
N CYS A 223 -3.32 -24.38 7.18
CA CYS A 223 -4.75 -24.60 7.18
C CYS A 223 -5.09 -25.84 6.34
N SER A 224 -5.22 -26.98 7.00
CA SER A 224 -5.50 -28.29 6.37
C SER A 224 -6.99 -28.49 6.02
N SER A 225 -7.91 -27.80 6.70
CA SER A 225 -9.36 -27.87 6.46
C SER A 225 -10.01 -26.50 6.54
N VAL A 226 -10.56 -26.04 5.42
CA VAL A 226 -11.35 -24.80 5.37
C VAL A 226 -12.73 -25.05 5.98
N LEU A 227 -13.28 -24.06 6.69
CA LEU A 227 -14.64 -24.09 7.24
C LEU A 227 -15.67 -24.50 6.14
N PRO A 228 -16.41 -25.61 6.31
CA PRO A 228 -17.37 -26.06 5.30
C PRO A 228 -18.64 -25.21 5.27
N ALA A 229 -19.24 -25.10 4.09
CA ALA A 229 -20.55 -24.51 3.86
C ALA A 229 -21.52 -25.53 3.25
N THR A 230 -22.52 -25.98 4.02
CA THR A 230 -23.48 -27.01 3.59
C THR A 230 -24.79 -26.42 3.07
N ASP A 231 -25.25 -25.31 3.67
CA ASP A 231 -26.55 -24.71 3.41
C ASP A 231 -26.43 -23.19 3.25
N VAL A 232 -27.45 -22.57 2.67
CA VAL A 232 -27.60 -21.11 2.66
C VAL A 232 -27.69 -20.60 4.09
N ASP A 233 -26.97 -19.52 4.40
CA ASP A 233 -26.92 -18.97 5.75
C ASP A 233 -26.69 -17.45 5.70
N SER A 234 -26.95 -16.77 6.82
CA SER A 234 -26.74 -15.33 6.92
C SER A 234 -25.25 -14.96 7.02
N GLY A 235 -24.89 -13.77 6.55
CA GLY A 235 -23.55 -13.23 6.71
C GLY A 235 -23.11 -13.14 8.17
N LEU A 236 -24.02 -12.81 9.09
CA LEU A 236 -23.73 -12.77 10.52
C LEU A 236 -23.34 -14.15 11.08
N ASN A 237 -24.07 -15.20 10.70
CA ASN A 237 -23.74 -16.56 11.14
C ASN A 237 -22.43 -17.06 10.54
N LEU A 238 -22.12 -16.69 9.29
CA LEU A 238 -20.80 -16.92 8.71
C LEU A 238 -19.70 -16.25 9.53
N ALA A 239 -19.85 -14.97 9.89
CA ALA A 239 -18.88 -14.23 10.70
C ALA A 239 -18.57 -14.94 12.02
N ILE A 240 -19.61 -15.34 12.77
CA ILE A 240 -19.47 -16.03 14.06
C ILE A 240 -18.77 -17.37 13.90
N ARG A 241 -19.07 -18.14 12.84
CA ARG A 241 -18.40 -19.41 12.57
C ARG A 241 -16.93 -19.21 12.21
N LEU A 242 -16.60 -18.20 11.38
CA LEU A 242 -15.23 -17.88 11.01
C LEU A 242 -14.39 -17.42 12.20
N GLU A 243 -14.96 -16.62 13.11
CA GLU A 243 -14.28 -16.20 14.34
C GLU A 243 -13.95 -17.39 15.25
N ARG A 244 -14.92 -18.30 15.47
CA ARG A 244 -14.70 -19.53 16.26
C ARG A 244 -13.61 -20.38 15.63
N TRP A 245 -13.72 -20.59 14.32
CA TRP A 245 -12.75 -21.35 13.56
C TRP A 245 -11.35 -20.71 13.58
N GLY A 246 -11.27 -19.38 13.52
CA GLY A 246 -10.01 -18.66 13.62
C GLY A 246 -9.34 -18.82 14.99
N LEU A 247 -10.13 -18.82 16.08
CA LEU A 247 -9.61 -19.10 17.43
C LEU A 247 -9.11 -20.54 17.56
N GLU A 248 -9.82 -21.52 17.00
CA GLU A 248 -9.38 -22.92 16.95
C GLU A 248 -8.05 -23.06 16.21
N PHE A 249 -7.94 -22.47 15.02
CA PHE A 249 -6.70 -22.46 14.25
C PHE A 249 -5.53 -21.85 15.04
N LEU A 250 -5.72 -20.68 15.67
CA LEU A 250 -4.67 -20.04 16.46
C LEU A 250 -4.25 -20.89 17.67
N GLY A 251 -5.19 -21.58 18.32
CA GLY A 251 -4.90 -22.50 19.43
C GLY A 251 -4.11 -23.75 18.97
N GLU A 252 -4.34 -24.24 17.75
CA GLU A 252 -3.55 -25.34 17.18
C GLU A 252 -2.09 -24.93 16.90
N GLN A 253 -1.81 -23.63 16.74
CA GLN A 253 -0.47 -23.09 16.51
C GLN A 253 0.26 -22.64 17.80
N ASP A 254 -0.15 -23.15 18.98
CA ASP A 254 0.22 -22.66 20.32
C ASP A 254 1.74 -22.51 20.59
N ALA A 255 2.60 -23.19 19.84
CA ALA A 255 4.05 -23.07 19.92
C ALA A 255 4.64 -21.92 19.08
N SER A 256 4.07 -20.71 19.17
CA SER A 256 4.57 -19.56 18.40
C SER A 256 5.99 -19.16 18.83
N ARG A 257 6.95 -19.23 17.89
CA ARG A 257 8.32 -18.82 18.13
C ARG A 257 8.43 -17.31 18.31
N TYR A 258 7.56 -16.56 17.64
CA TYR A 258 7.43 -15.12 17.86
C TYR A 258 7.14 -14.82 19.33
N ARG A 259 6.09 -15.43 19.90
CA ARG A 259 5.73 -15.21 21.32
C ARG A 259 6.84 -15.64 22.26
N SER A 260 7.45 -16.82 22.02
CA SER A 260 8.54 -17.33 22.85
C SER A 260 9.80 -16.48 22.82
N ALA A 261 9.98 -15.64 21.79
CA ALA A 261 11.12 -14.75 21.70
C ALA A 261 11.07 -13.55 22.67
N PHE A 262 9.90 -13.25 23.23
CA PHE A 262 9.76 -12.23 24.27
C PHE A 262 10.16 -12.83 25.61
N SER A 263 11.43 -12.66 25.97
CA SER A 263 12.01 -13.15 27.21
C SER A 263 13.09 -12.20 27.73
N GLU A 264 13.34 -12.22 29.03
CA GLU A 264 14.40 -11.41 29.64
C GLU A 264 15.81 -11.77 29.13
N ASP A 265 16.00 -13.01 28.67
CA ASP A 265 17.29 -13.50 28.19
C ASP A 265 17.54 -13.21 26.70
N ASN A 266 16.52 -12.79 25.94
CA ASN A 266 16.68 -12.46 24.53
C ASN A 266 17.17 -11.01 24.35
N ASP A 267 18.39 -10.86 23.81
CA ASP A 267 19.00 -9.55 23.50
C ASP A 267 18.40 -8.88 22.25
N ARG A 268 17.57 -9.60 21.49
CA ARG A 268 16.88 -9.10 20.28
C ARG A 268 15.44 -8.66 20.52
N CYS A 269 14.94 -8.72 21.76
CA CYS A 269 13.54 -8.39 22.07
C CYS A 269 13.16 -6.97 21.62
N ASP A 270 13.99 -5.96 21.91
CA ASP A 270 13.72 -4.56 21.51
C ASP A 270 13.68 -4.38 19.98
N ALA A 271 14.55 -5.09 19.25
CA ALA A 271 14.54 -5.05 17.78
C ALA A 271 13.30 -5.73 17.20
N LEU A 272 12.84 -6.83 17.83
CA LEU A 272 11.59 -7.50 17.44
C LEU A 272 10.37 -6.59 17.69
N ILE A 273 10.31 -5.93 18.86
CA ILE A 273 9.26 -4.94 19.17
C ILE A 273 9.24 -3.83 18.12
N ALA A 274 10.41 -3.25 17.83
CA ALA A 274 10.51 -2.17 16.86
C ALA A 274 10.08 -2.60 15.46
N ALA A 275 10.45 -3.82 15.04
CA ALA A 275 10.05 -4.37 13.76
C ALA A 275 8.54 -4.60 13.68
N SER A 276 7.92 -5.12 14.75
CA SER A 276 6.48 -5.36 14.81
C SER A 276 5.69 -4.06 14.65
N TYR A 277 6.04 -3.00 15.39
CA TYR A 277 5.39 -1.70 15.23
C TYR A 277 5.65 -1.05 13.87
N ALA A 278 6.81 -1.29 13.24
CA ALA A 278 7.06 -0.83 11.88
C ALA A 278 6.12 -1.52 10.87
N GLN A 279 5.78 -2.80 11.06
CA GLN A 279 4.79 -3.49 10.22
C GLN A 279 3.36 -3.00 10.49
N GLU A 280 2.98 -2.78 11.75
CA GLU A 280 1.67 -2.19 12.08
C GLU A 280 1.52 -0.78 11.49
N TYR A 281 2.58 0.04 11.56
CA TYR A 281 2.60 1.34 10.88
C TYR A 281 2.39 1.20 9.38
N TYR A 282 3.09 0.27 8.72
CA TYR A 282 2.93 0.06 7.28
C TYR A 282 1.48 -0.30 6.90
N ILE A 283 0.85 -1.20 7.67
CA ILE A 283 -0.52 -1.64 7.41
C ILE A 283 -1.52 -0.51 7.69
N THR A 284 -1.34 0.24 8.77
CA THR A 284 -2.23 1.36 9.15
C THR A 284 -2.11 2.55 8.21
N ASP A 285 -0.91 2.88 7.74
CA ASP A 285 -0.68 3.90 6.70
C ASP A 285 -1.42 3.56 5.40
N ARG A 286 -1.49 2.27 5.07
CA ARG A 286 -2.21 1.75 3.89
C ARG A 286 -3.69 1.50 4.14
N PHE A 287 -4.20 1.63 5.36
CA PHE A 287 -5.54 1.17 5.71
C PHE A 287 -6.62 1.78 4.80
N ILE A 288 -6.48 3.06 4.48
CA ILE A 288 -7.40 3.78 3.60
C ILE A 288 -7.45 3.15 2.21
N ASP A 289 -6.32 2.73 1.66
CA ASP A 289 -6.25 2.03 0.38
C ASP A 289 -7.01 0.69 0.43
N LEU A 290 -7.00 0.02 1.58
CA LEU A 290 -7.65 -1.28 1.78
C LEU A 290 -9.18 -1.17 1.69
N ILE A 291 -9.78 -0.11 2.25
CA ILE A 291 -11.24 0.05 2.32
C ILE A 291 -11.86 0.80 1.15
N CYS A 292 -11.10 1.70 0.51
CA CYS A 292 -11.58 2.54 -0.59
C CYS A 292 -12.26 1.75 -1.72
N PRO A 293 -11.74 0.59 -2.18
CA PRO A 293 -12.41 -0.20 -3.21
C PRO A 293 -13.80 -0.66 -2.79
N ALA A 294 -14.00 -1.11 -1.55
CA ALA A 294 -15.31 -1.49 -1.03
C ALA A 294 -16.28 -0.30 -1.01
N ILE A 295 -15.78 0.91 -0.67
CA ILE A 295 -16.55 2.16 -0.73
C ILE A 295 -16.86 2.58 -2.17
N SER A 296 -16.14 2.10 -3.18
CA SER A 296 -16.49 2.42 -4.58
C SER A 296 -17.70 1.60 -5.07
N GLN A 297 -17.93 0.41 -4.52
CA GLN A 297 -18.94 -0.55 -5.01
C GLN A 297 -20.39 -0.12 -4.77
N ARG A 298 -21.33 -0.59 -5.60
CA ARG A 298 -22.77 -0.30 -5.50
C ARG A 298 -23.47 -1.18 -4.43
N LEU A 299 -23.03 -1.04 -3.19
CA LEU A 299 -23.54 -1.80 -2.03
C LEU A 299 -24.93 -1.30 -1.57
N PRO A 300 -25.71 -2.14 -0.85
CA PRO A 300 -26.90 -1.70 -0.14
C PRO A 300 -26.61 -0.49 0.77
N ARG A 301 -27.60 0.42 0.91
CA ARG A 301 -27.42 1.68 1.66
C ARG A 301 -26.90 1.49 3.09
N PRO A 302 -27.40 0.53 3.90
CA PRO A 302 -26.88 0.30 5.25
C PRO A 302 -25.40 -0.10 5.24
N LEU A 303 -25.03 -1.08 4.42
CA LEU A 303 -23.66 -1.54 4.28
C LEU A 303 -22.72 -0.45 3.76
N LYS A 304 -23.18 0.36 2.80
CA LYS A 304 -22.44 1.53 2.30
C LYS A 304 -22.18 2.56 3.40
N LYS A 305 -23.16 2.78 4.29
CA LYS A 305 -23.02 3.69 5.43
C LYS A 305 -21.98 3.17 6.42
N LEU A 306 -21.98 1.86 6.70
CA LEU A 306 -20.99 1.23 7.57
C LEU A 306 -19.57 1.32 6.98
N ALA A 307 -19.38 0.98 5.71
CA ALA A 307 -18.06 1.08 5.05
C ALA A 307 -17.49 2.51 5.08
N ARG A 308 -18.34 3.52 4.84
CA ARG A 308 -17.93 4.94 4.95
C ARG A 308 -17.60 5.35 6.38
N ARG A 309 -18.39 4.88 7.35
CA ARG A 309 -18.12 5.12 8.78
C ARG A 309 -16.77 4.53 9.15
N TYR A 310 -16.49 3.30 8.74
CA TYR A 310 -15.24 2.63 9.04
C TYR A 310 -14.03 3.40 8.47
N TYR A 311 -14.11 3.85 7.21
CA TYR A 311 -13.09 4.75 6.64
C TYR A 311 -12.87 6.03 7.46
N MET A 312 -13.97 6.65 7.93
CA MET A 312 -13.87 7.88 8.71
C MET A 312 -13.28 7.65 10.10
N GLU A 313 -13.45 6.46 10.65
CA GLU A 313 -12.86 6.06 11.93
C GLU A 313 -11.36 5.82 11.76
N GLU A 314 -10.94 5.11 10.71
CA GLU A 314 -9.53 4.74 10.49
C GLU A 314 -8.63 5.86 9.95
N ALA A 315 -9.21 6.87 9.32
CA ALA A 315 -8.44 7.99 8.79
C ALA A 315 -7.71 8.75 9.90
N GLY A 316 -6.37 8.73 9.87
CA GLY A 316 -5.50 9.37 10.86
C GLY A 316 -4.99 8.42 11.95
N HIS A 317 -5.38 7.14 11.93
CA HIS A 317 -4.89 6.14 12.90
C HIS A 317 -3.40 5.84 12.72
N GLU A 318 -2.85 5.99 11.51
CA GLU A 318 -1.42 5.82 11.23
C GLU A 318 -0.54 6.75 12.09
N LEU A 319 -1.07 7.88 12.55
CA LEU A 319 -0.37 8.80 13.44
C LEU A 319 -0.09 8.23 14.84
N TYR A 320 -0.90 7.26 15.32
CA TYR A 320 -0.61 6.57 16.57
C TYR A 320 0.62 5.68 16.41
N GLU A 321 0.65 4.86 15.35
CA GLU A 321 1.76 3.95 15.10
C GLU A 321 3.04 4.67 14.70
N LEU A 322 2.94 5.77 13.95
CA LEU A 322 4.09 6.64 13.66
C LEU A 322 4.72 7.20 14.94
N LYS A 323 3.91 7.65 15.91
CA LYS A 323 4.42 8.16 17.20
C LYS A 323 5.07 7.04 18.02
N THR A 324 4.50 5.84 18.00
CA THR A 324 5.11 4.66 18.64
C THR A 324 6.46 4.35 18.00
N CYS A 325 6.54 4.30 16.67
CA CYS A 325 7.77 4.07 15.92
C CYS A 325 8.85 5.14 16.19
N LYS A 326 8.46 6.42 16.25
CA LYS A 326 9.38 7.53 16.61
C LYS A 326 9.96 7.36 18.02
N SER A 327 9.19 6.84 18.97
CA SER A 327 9.70 6.55 20.33
C SER A 327 10.68 5.38 20.39
N LEU A 328 10.64 4.51 19.38
CA LEU A 328 11.58 3.39 19.17
C LEU A 328 12.83 3.81 18.37
N GLY A 329 12.98 5.11 18.07
CA GLY A 329 14.14 5.67 17.40
C GLY A 329 14.09 5.61 15.86
N MET A 330 12.95 5.23 15.27
CA MET A 330 12.79 5.22 13.81
C MET A 330 12.36 6.61 13.30
N SER A 331 12.95 7.06 12.19
CA SER A 331 12.50 8.27 11.53
C SER A 331 11.36 7.96 10.56
N GLU A 332 10.51 8.96 10.30
CA GLU A 332 9.43 8.84 9.31
C GLU A 332 9.98 8.62 7.90
N ALA A 333 11.10 9.27 7.56
CA ALA A 333 11.78 9.07 6.28
C ALA A 333 12.29 7.63 6.13
N ASP A 334 12.82 7.03 7.19
CA ASP A 334 13.29 5.63 7.16
C ASP A 334 12.11 4.67 6.99
N LEU A 335 11.00 4.90 7.69
CA LEU A 335 9.79 4.08 7.55
C LEU A 335 9.26 4.11 6.10
N HIS A 336 9.18 5.29 5.49
CA HIS A 336 8.72 5.48 4.12
C HIS A 336 9.65 4.90 3.04
N THR A 337 10.96 4.89 3.30
CA THR A 337 11.97 4.42 2.33
C THR A 337 12.36 2.96 2.51
N SER A 338 12.09 2.37 3.69
CA SER A 338 12.29 0.95 3.96
C SER A 338 11.36 0.07 3.13
N LEU A 339 11.76 -1.19 2.94
CA LEU A 339 10.87 -2.22 2.41
C LEU A 339 10.08 -2.82 3.58
N PRO A 340 8.74 -2.94 3.46
CA PRO A 340 7.97 -3.73 4.41
C PRO A 340 8.41 -5.18 4.35
N THR A 341 8.11 -5.97 5.39
CA THR A 341 8.24 -7.41 5.25
C THR A 341 7.35 -7.89 4.09
N PRO A 342 7.77 -8.89 3.32
CA PRO A 342 6.96 -9.46 2.25
C PRO A 342 5.54 -9.84 2.71
N TYR A 343 5.38 -10.34 3.94
CA TYR A 343 4.05 -10.62 4.50
C TYR A 343 3.18 -9.38 4.69
N ALA A 344 3.71 -8.27 5.21
CA ALA A 344 2.95 -7.04 5.37
C ALA A 344 2.50 -6.47 4.01
N GLN A 345 3.37 -6.53 2.99
CA GLN A 345 2.99 -6.17 1.62
C GLN A 345 1.86 -7.06 1.09
N LEU A 346 2.00 -8.38 1.22
CA LEU A 346 0.99 -9.33 0.73
C LEU A 346 -0.34 -9.19 1.47
N LEU A 347 -0.32 -8.89 2.76
CA LEU A 347 -1.53 -8.64 3.55
C LEU A 347 -2.29 -7.45 2.97
N CYS A 348 -1.62 -6.31 2.77
CA CYS A 348 -2.22 -5.13 2.13
C CYS A 348 -2.73 -5.45 0.71
N ASP A 349 -1.94 -6.15 -0.10
CA ASP A 349 -2.30 -6.48 -1.48
C ASP A 349 -3.54 -7.37 -1.56
N PHE A 350 -3.59 -8.43 -0.76
CA PHE A 350 -4.71 -9.38 -0.78
C PHE A 350 -5.97 -8.75 -0.21
N TYR A 351 -5.84 -7.95 0.84
CA TYR A 351 -6.97 -7.31 1.48
C TYR A 351 -7.62 -6.24 0.56
N THR A 352 -6.81 -5.40 -0.10
CA THR A 352 -7.28 -4.47 -1.14
C THR A 352 -7.89 -5.21 -2.34
N TYR A 353 -7.30 -6.33 -2.74
CA TYR A 353 -7.83 -7.15 -3.81
C TYR A 353 -9.23 -7.69 -3.48
N PHE A 354 -9.42 -8.27 -2.28
CA PHE A 354 -10.74 -8.72 -1.86
C PHE A 354 -11.73 -7.55 -1.73
N ALA A 355 -11.31 -6.38 -1.23
CA ALA A 355 -12.17 -5.20 -1.23
C ALA A 355 -12.66 -4.81 -2.63
N THR A 356 -11.90 -5.16 -3.67
CA THR A 356 -12.23 -4.90 -5.07
C THR A 356 -13.09 -6.00 -5.70
N THR A 357 -12.77 -7.28 -5.44
CA THR A 357 -13.35 -8.41 -6.18
C THR A 357 -14.38 -9.21 -5.40
N ASP A 358 -14.30 -9.24 -4.07
CA ASP A 358 -15.21 -9.98 -3.19
C ASP A 358 -15.35 -9.27 -1.83
N VAL A 359 -16.32 -8.36 -1.78
CA VAL A 359 -16.55 -7.51 -0.61
C VAL A 359 -16.96 -8.30 0.64
N VAL A 360 -17.55 -9.49 0.48
CA VAL A 360 -17.94 -10.36 1.60
C VAL A 360 -16.69 -10.96 2.24
N SER A 361 -15.74 -11.42 1.41
CA SER A 361 -14.42 -11.85 1.88
C SER A 361 -13.65 -10.75 2.59
N TYR A 362 -13.68 -9.52 2.05
CA TYR A 362 -13.09 -8.35 2.70
C TYR A 362 -13.70 -8.10 4.09
N PHE A 363 -15.04 -8.00 4.19
CA PHE A 363 -15.70 -7.74 5.47
C PHE A 363 -15.51 -8.86 6.48
N ALA A 364 -15.43 -10.12 6.04
CA ALA A 364 -15.14 -11.24 6.94
C ALA A 364 -13.74 -11.12 7.54
N ALA A 365 -12.74 -10.82 6.70
CA ALA A 365 -11.34 -10.75 7.10
C ALA A 365 -10.96 -9.52 7.93
N ALA A 366 -11.88 -8.57 8.16
CA ALA A 366 -11.62 -7.42 9.03
C ALA A 366 -11.26 -7.81 10.47
N THR A 367 -11.73 -8.94 10.99
CA THR A 367 -11.30 -9.48 12.29
C THR A 367 -9.82 -9.85 12.34
N ILE A 368 -9.16 -10.04 11.19
CA ILE A 368 -7.74 -10.38 11.12
C ILE A 368 -6.88 -9.14 11.43
N THR A 369 -7.34 -7.94 11.03
CA THR A 369 -6.66 -6.67 11.33
C THR A 369 -7.15 -6.04 12.63
N GLU A 370 -8.45 -6.10 12.91
CA GLU A 370 -9.05 -5.49 14.11
C GLU A 370 -8.98 -6.35 15.36
N GLY A 371 -8.60 -7.62 15.20
CA GLY A 371 -8.56 -8.60 16.28
C GLY A 371 -9.85 -9.40 16.41
N LEU A 372 -9.71 -10.59 17.00
CA LEU A 372 -10.81 -11.50 17.29
C LEU A 372 -11.51 -11.12 18.61
N PRO A 373 -12.85 -11.25 18.71
CA PRO A 373 -13.56 -10.99 19.95
C PRO A 373 -12.97 -11.73 21.16
N GLY A 374 -12.67 -10.99 22.22
CA GLY A 374 -12.16 -11.54 23.47
C GLY A 374 -10.66 -11.86 23.49
N GLN A 375 -9.93 -11.52 22.43
CA GLN A 375 -8.46 -11.59 22.41
C GLN A 375 -7.86 -10.24 22.78
N GLU A 376 -6.77 -10.26 23.55
CA GLU A 376 -5.98 -9.07 23.90
C GLU A 376 -4.99 -8.73 22.76
N ASN A 377 -4.62 -7.46 22.60
CA ASN A 377 -3.52 -7.11 21.70
C ASN A 377 -2.19 -7.65 22.24
N LEU A 378 -1.72 -8.72 21.62
CA LEU A 378 -0.51 -9.44 22.03
C LEU A 378 0.74 -8.54 22.01
N LEU A 379 0.93 -7.73 20.97
CA LEU A 379 2.13 -6.89 20.84
C LEU A 379 2.20 -5.85 21.95
N ASN A 380 1.10 -5.15 22.23
CA ASN A 380 1.07 -4.14 23.28
C ASN A 380 1.35 -4.73 24.66
N SER A 381 0.85 -5.94 24.94
CA SER A 381 1.07 -6.60 26.22
C SER A 381 2.47 -7.18 26.37
N LEU A 382 3.01 -7.80 25.33
CA LEU A 382 4.40 -8.26 25.32
C LEU A 382 5.40 -7.09 25.37
N SER A 383 5.15 -6.00 24.62
CA SER A 383 6.03 -4.82 24.64
C SER A 383 6.01 -4.11 25.99
N THR A 384 4.88 -4.08 26.69
CA THR A 384 4.79 -3.55 28.06
C THR A 384 5.64 -4.37 29.04
N GLN A 385 5.65 -5.69 28.89
CA GLN A 385 6.33 -6.59 29.82
C GLN A 385 7.84 -6.67 29.57
N PHE A 386 8.27 -6.71 28.31
CA PHE A 386 9.64 -7.11 27.95
C PHE A 386 10.50 -6.02 27.34
N ASN A 387 9.96 -4.84 27.02
CA ASN A 387 10.77 -3.76 26.47
C ASN A 387 11.82 -3.27 27.46
N LYS A 388 13.08 -3.19 27.03
CA LYS A 388 14.20 -2.67 27.83
C LYS A 388 14.62 -1.24 27.42
N THR A 389 14.09 -0.73 26.31
CA THR A 389 14.42 0.62 25.83
C THR A 389 13.77 1.68 26.72
N ALA A 390 14.60 2.44 27.45
CA ALA A 390 14.17 3.46 28.42
C ALA A 390 13.34 4.62 27.81
N VAL A 391 13.46 4.85 26.49
CA VAL A 391 12.79 5.92 25.75
C VAL A 391 11.47 5.45 25.10
N PHE A 392 11.21 4.15 25.08
CA PHE A 392 10.02 3.60 24.45
C PHE A 392 8.75 4.10 25.14
N ASN A 393 7.82 4.59 24.33
CA ASN A 393 6.53 5.08 24.79
C ASN A 393 5.42 4.39 24.01
N ASN A 394 4.86 3.31 24.57
CA ASN A 394 3.73 2.59 23.98
C ASN A 394 2.36 3.27 24.20
N ARG A 395 2.31 4.43 24.87
CA ARG A 395 1.03 5.14 25.11
C ARG A 395 0.26 5.47 23.83
N PRO A 396 0.88 5.87 22.70
CA PRO A 396 0.15 6.11 21.46
C PRO A 396 -0.53 4.84 20.94
N SER A 397 0.17 3.71 20.84
CA SER A 397 -0.45 2.44 20.42
C SER A 397 -1.52 1.95 21.41
N ARG A 398 -1.30 2.07 22.73
CA ARG A 398 -2.36 1.78 23.72
C ARG A 398 -3.60 2.68 23.59
N LYS A 399 -3.44 3.92 23.13
CA LYS A 399 -4.57 4.81 22.85
C LYS A 399 -5.34 4.37 21.59
N HIS A 400 -4.64 3.86 20.58
CA HIS A 400 -5.26 3.26 19.41
C HIS A 400 -6.06 2.02 19.82
N GLU A 401 -5.47 1.10 20.58
CA GLU A 401 -6.17 -0.08 21.14
C GLU A 401 -7.45 0.30 21.92
N GLN A 402 -7.36 1.29 22.83
CA GLN A 402 -8.53 1.78 23.57
C GLN A 402 -9.61 2.42 22.69
N LEU A 403 -9.20 3.05 21.59
CA LEU A 403 -10.14 3.64 20.63
C LEU A 403 -10.90 2.51 19.91
N ASN A 404 -10.20 1.47 19.48
CA ASN A 404 -10.79 0.31 18.80
C ASN A 404 -11.75 -0.43 19.72
N GLU A 405 -11.39 -0.63 20.99
CA GLU A 405 -12.29 -1.19 22.01
C GLU A 405 -13.55 -0.34 22.20
N LYS A 406 -13.40 0.98 22.31
CA LYS A 406 -14.52 1.92 22.47
C LYS A 406 -15.46 1.92 21.26
N LEU A 407 -14.92 1.73 20.06
CA LEU A 407 -15.67 1.68 18.80
C LEU A 407 -16.15 0.26 18.45
N ALA A 408 -15.79 -0.73 19.27
CA ALA A 408 -16.17 -2.13 19.12
C ALA A 408 -15.65 -2.76 17.80
N HIS A 409 -14.44 -2.38 17.36
CA HIS A 409 -13.83 -2.83 16.11
C HIS A 409 -13.60 -4.33 16.03
N GLN A 410 -13.39 -5.01 17.16
CA GLN A 410 -13.34 -6.48 17.23
C GLN A 410 -14.64 -7.16 16.74
N TYR A 411 -15.75 -6.43 16.62
CA TYR A 411 -17.03 -6.91 16.09
C TYR A 411 -17.35 -6.38 14.69
N ILE A 412 -16.42 -5.67 14.02
CA ILE A 412 -16.69 -5.00 12.75
C ILE A 412 -17.15 -5.99 11.67
N SER A 413 -16.56 -7.19 11.60
CA SER A 413 -16.98 -8.23 10.64
C SER A 413 -18.43 -8.64 10.86
N ARG A 414 -18.87 -8.81 12.12
CA ARG A 414 -20.28 -9.13 12.44
C ARG A 414 -21.23 -8.01 12.00
N ILE A 415 -20.86 -6.76 12.28
CA ILE A 415 -21.66 -5.58 11.98
C ILE A 415 -21.79 -5.38 10.46
N MET A 416 -20.70 -5.56 9.71
CA MET A 416 -20.74 -5.46 8.25
C MET A 416 -21.53 -6.61 7.64
N LEU A 417 -21.24 -7.86 8.06
CA LEU A 417 -21.86 -9.03 7.46
C LEU A 417 -23.34 -9.22 7.86
N SER A 418 -23.82 -8.59 8.94
CA SER A 418 -25.26 -8.56 9.23
C SER A 418 -26.07 -7.81 8.18
N GLU A 419 -25.46 -6.88 7.44
CA GLU A 419 -26.11 -6.11 6.37
C GLU A 419 -25.98 -6.76 4.97
N VAL A 420 -25.25 -7.87 4.85
CA VAL A 420 -25.09 -8.62 3.59
C VAL A 420 -26.30 -9.53 3.31
N GLY A 421 -27.05 -9.94 4.34
CA GLY A 421 -28.22 -10.81 4.21
C GLY A 421 -27.85 -12.30 4.11
N GLU A 422 -28.59 -13.06 3.29
CA GLU A 422 -28.32 -14.48 3.03
C GLU A 422 -27.22 -14.67 1.98
N LEU A 423 -26.36 -15.67 2.21
CA LEU A 423 -25.23 -16.03 1.36
C LEU A 423 -25.42 -17.44 0.79
N SER A 424 -25.13 -17.58 -0.51
CA SER A 424 -25.03 -18.90 -1.12
C SER A 424 -23.89 -19.71 -0.50
N THR A 425 -23.99 -21.04 -0.57
CA THR A 425 -22.90 -21.95 -0.13
C THR A 425 -21.59 -21.65 -0.84
N GLN A 426 -21.65 -21.28 -2.12
CA GLN A 426 -20.47 -20.89 -2.90
C GLN A 426 -19.80 -19.62 -2.36
N GLN A 427 -20.57 -18.58 -2.02
CA GLN A 427 -20.00 -17.36 -1.44
C GLN A 427 -19.42 -17.63 -0.05
N GLN A 428 -20.12 -18.41 0.78
CA GLN A 428 -19.61 -18.83 2.09
C GLN A 428 -18.27 -19.58 1.96
N GLN A 429 -18.17 -20.53 1.00
CA GLN A 429 -16.93 -21.28 0.76
C GLN A 429 -15.80 -20.38 0.25
N THR A 430 -16.12 -19.42 -0.61
CA THR A 430 -15.17 -18.42 -1.12
C THR A 430 -14.62 -17.57 0.02
N THR A 431 -15.52 -17.01 0.84
CA THR A 431 -15.17 -16.24 2.03
C THR A 431 -14.37 -17.05 3.04
N ALA A 432 -14.75 -18.29 3.32
CA ALA A 432 -14.00 -19.15 4.23
C ALA A 432 -12.58 -19.44 3.72
N THR A 433 -12.41 -19.61 2.41
CA THR A 433 -11.10 -19.86 1.81
C THR A 433 -10.22 -18.61 1.83
N ALA A 434 -10.79 -17.43 1.53
CA ALA A 434 -10.08 -16.15 1.64
C ALA A 434 -9.66 -15.87 3.10
N TYR A 435 -10.55 -16.16 4.06
CA TYR A 435 -10.27 -16.05 5.48
C TYR A 435 -9.14 -16.99 5.92
N ALA A 436 -9.17 -18.25 5.47
CA ALA A 436 -8.11 -19.23 5.71
C ALA A 436 -6.73 -18.73 5.26
N LEU A 437 -6.68 -18.21 4.03
CA LEU A 437 -5.47 -17.67 3.41
C LEU A 437 -4.87 -16.52 4.22
N LEU A 438 -5.71 -15.56 4.61
CA LEU A 438 -5.27 -14.39 5.36
C LEU A 438 -4.92 -14.73 6.81
N LEU A 439 -5.64 -15.66 7.43
CA LEU A 439 -5.34 -16.11 8.79
C LEU A 439 -3.98 -16.81 8.84
N GLU A 440 -3.71 -17.71 7.89
CA GLU A 440 -2.40 -18.34 7.75
C GLU A 440 -1.30 -17.32 7.43
N LEU A 441 -1.58 -16.35 6.55
CA LEU A 441 -0.65 -15.28 6.18
C LEU A 441 -0.23 -14.48 7.42
N THR A 442 -1.20 -14.07 8.25
CA THR A 442 -0.96 -13.30 9.48
C THR A 442 -0.18 -14.11 10.52
N HIS A 443 -0.52 -15.40 10.72
CA HIS A 443 0.27 -16.26 11.61
C HIS A 443 1.73 -16.35 11.16
N ARG A 444 1.97 -16.59 9.86
CA ARG A 444 3.32 -16.69 9.32
C ARG A 444 4.06 -15.34 9.34
N ALA A 445 3.36 -14.21 9.26
CA ALA A 445 3.96 -12.89 9.39
C ALA A 445 4.66 -12.72 10.74
N TRP A 446 4.03 -13.15 11.84
CA TRP A 446 4.64 -13.13 13.17
C TRP A 446 5.88 -14.03 13.24
N GLU A 447 5.78 -15.26 12.73
CA GLU A 447 6.90 -16.20 12.70
C GLU A 447 8.07 -15.70 11.85
N GLU A 448 7.80 -14.93 10.80
CA GLU A 448 8.82 -14.30 9.96
C GLU A 448 9.54 -13.17 10.66
N LEU A 449 8.84 -12.35 11.45
CA LEU A 449 9.49 -11.33 12.28
C LEU A 449 10.48 -11.96 13.26
N HIS A 450 10.12 -13.08 13.87
CA HIS A 450 11.05 -13.87 14.68
C HIS A 450 12.27 -14.32 13.86
N ARG A 451 12.05 -14.94 12.69
CA ARG A 451 13.16 -15.41 11.83
C ARG A 451 14.10 -14.26 11.46
N LEU A 452 13.57 -13.14 11.01
CA LEU A 452 14.38 -12.00 10.54
C LEU A 452 15.15 -11.32 11.68
N HIS A 453 14.48 -10.98 12.77
CA HIS A 453 15.05 -10.06 13.76
C HIS A 453 15.75 -10.78 14.92
N VAL A 454 15.37 -12.02 15.19
CA VAL A 454 15.96 -12.85 16.25
C VAL A 454 17.00 -13.80 15.66
N LEU A 455 16.62 -14.67 14.72
CA LEU A 455 17.55 -15.66 14.17
C LEU A 455 18.58 -15.04 13.23
N ASN A 456 18.13 -14.24 12.26
CA ASN A 456 19.00 -13.60 11.27
C ASN A 456 19.57 -12.25 11.76
N LYS A 457 19.19 -11.81 12.96
CA LYS A 457 19.66 -10.57 13.61
C LYS A 457 19.55 -9.32 12.73
N ARG A 458 18.54 -9.26 11.86
CA ARG A 458 18.27 -8.09 11.03
C ARG A 458 17.83 -6.89 11.88
N PRO A 459 18.16 -5.66 11.45
CA PRO A 459 17.61 -4.45 12.07
C PRO A 459 16.08 -4.38 11.89
N PRO A 460 15.37 -3.52 12.65
CA PRO A 460 13.91 -3.38 12.55
C PRO A 460 13.42 -2.98 11.15
N LEU A 461 14.17 -2.12 10.47
CA LEU A 461 13.89 -1.67 9.11
C LEU A 461 14.90 -2.29 8.14
N ASN A 462 14.41 -2.74 6.99
CA ASN A 462 15.22 -3.40 5.96
C ASN A 462 15.10 -2.63 4.65
N PHE A 463 16.18 -2.58 3.87
CA PHE A 463 16.27 -1.66 2.74
C PHE A 463 16.61 -2.34 1.42
N ALA A 464 17.01 -3.62 1.43
CA ALA A 464 17.27 -4.41 0.24
C ALA A 464 16.42 -5.67 0.19
N MET A 465 16.03 -6.12 -1.01
CA MET A 465 15.28 -7.37 -1.19
C MET A 465 16.02 -8.58 -0.60
N SER A 466 17.36 -8.57 -0.68
CA SER A 466 18.21 -9.61 -0.10
C SER A 466 18.23 -9.64 1.42
N ASP A 467 17.67 -8.65 2.10
CA ASP A 467 17.59 -8.66 3.56
C ASP A 467 16.58 -9.69 4.07
N PHE A 468 15.59 -10.02 3.24
CA PHE A 468 14.53 -10.98 3.55
C PHE A 468 14.86 -12.43 3.18
N LEU A 469 15.94 -12.65 2.41
CA LEU A 469 16.38 -13.98 1.99
C LEU A 469 17.42 -14.51 2.98
#